data_AF-A0A4U0GQS0-F1
#
_entry.id   AF-A0A4U0GQS0-F1
#
_cell.length_a   1.000
_cell.length_b   1.000
_cell.length_c   1.000
_cell.angle_alpha   90.00
_cell.angle_beta   90.00
_cell.angle_gamma   90.00
#
_symmetry.space_group_name_H-M   'P 1'
#
loop_
_entity.id
_entity.type
_entity.pdbx_description
1 polymer ?
#
loop_
_entity_poly.entity_id
_entity_poly.type
_entity_poly.pdbx_seq_one_letter_code
_entity_poly.pdbx_strand_id
1 'polypeptide(L)'
;MRIFFGVVLPLLVQTLIVWVVIELNTGNGSFVGLGAMLIGMVAIPLTAIVNVLLIRSSRERPVADVLVRCYGFAAIAPALTILMMLF
;
A
#
# COMPACT_ATOMS: atom_id res chain seq x y z
N MET A 1 -7.77 16.62 8.35
CA MET A 1 -7.25 16.41 6.98
C MET A 1 -6.05 15.45 6.90
N ARG A 2 -5.05 15.50 7.80
CA ARG A 2 -3.87 14.61 7.74
C ARG A 2 -4.20 13.11 7.67
N ILE A 3 -5.19 12.63 8.43
CA ILE A 3 -5.63 11.23 8.40
C ILE A 3 -6.20 10.83 7.03
N PHE A 4 -7.01 11.69 6.41
CA PHE A 4 -7.58 11.38 5.10
C PHE A 4 -6.48 11.24 4.03
N PHE A 5 -5.61 12.23 3.92
CA PHE A 5 -4.55 12.24 2.90
C PHE A 5 -3.36 11.31 3.19
N GLY A 6 -3.13 10.95 4.46
CA GLY A 6 -2.04 10.08 4.88
C GLY A 6 -2.45 8.62 5.12
N VAL A 7 -3.74 8.31 5.25
CA VAL A 7 -4.21 6.93 5.51
C VAL A 7 -5.16 6.49 4.42
N VAL A 8 -6.28 7.19 4.24
CA VAL A 8 -7.36 6.77 3.34
C VAL A 8 -6.90 6.81 1.89
N LEU A 9 -6.32 7.91 1.44
CA LEU A 9 -5.90 8.07 0.05
C LEU A 9 -4.78 7.07 -0.34
N PRO A 10 -3.71 6.87 0.45
CA PRO A 10 -2.71 5.84 0.18
C PRO A 10 -3.28 4.42 0.15
N LEU A 11 -4.18 4.09 1.09
CA LEU A 11 -4.85 2.78 1.12
C LEU A 11 -5.64 2.51 -0.15
N LEU A 12 -6.41 3.50 -0.62
CA LEU A 12 -7.21 3.36 -1.84
C LEU A 12 -6.31 3.13 -3.05
N VAL A 13 -5.23 3.90 -3.19
CA VAL A 13 -4.28 3.74 -4.30
C VAL A 13 -3.58 2.38 -4.24
N GLN A 14 -3.09 1.98 -3.06
CA GLN A 14 -2.45 0.69 -2.85
C GLN A 14 -3.39 -0.48 -3.16
N THR A 15 -4.64 -0.40 -2.70
CA THR A 15 -5.66 -1.43 -2.94
C THR A 15 -6.00 -1.52 -4.42
N LEU A 16 -6.16 -0.38 -5.10
CA LEU A 16 -6.43 -0.34 -6.54
C LEU A 16 -5.30 -1.00 -7.34
N ILE A 17 -4.04 -0.69 -7.03
CA ILE A 17 -2.90 -1.29 -7.74
C ILE A 17 -2.86 -2.81 -7.50
N VAL A 18 -2.98 -3.25 -6.26
CA VAL A 18 -2.97 -4.69 -5.94
C VAL A 18 -4.13 -5.40 -6.63
N TRP A 19 -5.32 -4.78 -6.68
CA TRP A 19 -6.48 -5.34 -7.36
C TRP A 19 -6.26 -5.47 -8.87
N VAL A 20 -5.70 -4.44 -9.52
CA VAL A 20 -5.34 -4.51 -10.95
C VAL A 20 -4.32 -5.63 -11.21
N VAL A 21 -3.30 -5.77 -10.35
CA VAL A 21 -2.31 -6.86 -10.46
C VAL A 21 -2.98 -8.23 -10.38
N ILE A 22 -3.88 -8.41 -9.41
CA ILE A 22 -4.63 -9.67 -9.26
C ILE A 22 -5.42 -9.93 -10.53
N GLU A 23 -6.22 -8.96 -10.98
CA GLU A 23 -7.11 -9.13 -12.13
C GLU A 23 -6.36 -9.45 -13.43
N LEU A 24 -5.23 -8.77 -13.67
CA LEU A 24 -4.35 -9.04 -14.82
C LEU A 24 -3.68 -10.41 -14.78
N ASN A 25 -3.65 -11.06 -13.61
CA ASN A 25 -3.04 -12.37 -13.39
C ASN A 25 -4.07 -13.44 -13.03
N THR A 26 -5.38 -13.15 -13.15
CA THR A 26 -6.44 -14.12 -12.90
C THR A 26 -6.55 -15.09 -14.09
N GLY A 27 -6.14 -16.34 -13.87
CA GLY A 27 -6.20 -17.42 -14.87
C GLY A 27 -4.89 -18.24 -14.91
N ASN A 28 -4.98 -19.52 -15.29
CA ASN A 28 -3.83 -20.43 -15.48
C ASN A 28 -2.98 -20.82 -14.24
N GLY A 29 -3.43 -20.54 -13.01
CA GLY A 29 -2.63 -20.89 -11.82
C GLY A 29 -1.44 -19.96 -11.60
N SER A 30 -1.57 -18.70 -11.99
CA SER A 30 -0.52 -17.69 -11.83
C SER A 30 -0.13 -17.49 -10.35
N PHE A 31 1.12 -17.85 -10.04
CA PHE A 31 1.76 -17.59 -8.75
C PHE A 31 1.81 -16.10 -8.41
N VAL A 32 1.86 -15.23 -9.43
CA VAL A 32 1.95 -13.78 -9.28
C VAL A 32 0.64 -13.20 -8.75
N GLY A 33 -0.51 -13.64 -9.29
CA GLY A 33 -1.83 -13.21 -8.80
C GLY A 33 -2.08 -13.62 -7.35
N LEU A 34 -1.72 -14.86 -7.00
CA LEU A 34 -1.80 -15.35 -5.61
C LEU A 34 -0.84 -14.59 -4.68
N GLY A 35 0.39 -14.35 -5.11
CA GLY A 35 1.38 -13.57 -4.37
C GLY A 35 0.88 -12.15 -4.09
N ALA A 36 0.32 -11.49 -5.10
CA ALA A 36 -0.26 -10.15 -4.96
C ALA A 36 -1.43 -10.11 -3.98
N MET A 37 -2.30 -11.12 -3.99
CA MET A 37 -3.38 -11.25 -3.01
C MET A 37 -2.84 -11.39 -1.58
N LEU A 38 -1.88 -12.27 -1.35
CA LEU A 38 -1.29 -12.48 -0.02
C LEU A 38 -0.56 -11.23 0.49
N ILE A 39 0.20 -10.57 -0.37
CA ILE A 39 0.86 -9.29 -0.06
C ILE A 39 -0.19 -8.24 0.30
N GLY A 40 -1.25 -8.10 -0.51
CA GLY A 40 -2.34 -7.16 -0.26
C GLY A 40 -3.01 -7.40 1.10
N MET A 41 -3.32 -8.65 1.42
CA MET A 41 -4.03 -9.04 2.65
C MET A 41 -3.28 -8.62 3.92
N VAL A 42 -1.94 -8.61 3.89
CA VAL A 42 -1.10 -8.19 5.03
C VAL A 42 -0.73 -6.72 4.94
N ALA A 43 -0.30 -6.25 3.76
CA ALA A 43 0.28 -4.93 3.61
C ALA A 43 -0.76 -3.81 3.72
N ILE A 44 -1.98 -4.01 3.24
CA ILE A 44 -3.06 -3.01 3.33
C ILE A 44 -3.39 -2.68 4.80
N PRO A 45 -3.77 -3.64 5.67
CA PRO A 45 -4.05 -3.33 7.07
C PRO A 45 -2.82 -2.82 7.82
N LEU A 46 -1.62 -3.34 7.51
CA LEU A 46 -0.38 -2.86 8.13
C LEU A 46 -0.10 -1.40 7.76
N THR A 47 -0.29 -1.01 6.51
CA THR A 47 -0.12 0.38 6.04
C THR A 47 -1.11 1.31 6.74
N ALA A 48 -2.36 0.88 6.92
CA ALA A 48 -3.34 1.64 7.69
C ALA A 48 -2.87 1.92 9.13
N ILE A 49 -2.42 0.87 9.83
CA ILE A 49 -1.95 0.96 11.21
C ILE A 49 -0.71 1.86 11.30
N VAL A 50 0.30 1.62 10.46
CA VAL A 50 1.55 2.39 10.46
C VAL A 50 1.28 3.86 10.16
N ASN A 51 0.44 4.19 9.17
CA ASN A 51 0.16 5.57 8.82
C ASN A 51 -0.64 6.30 9.92
N VAL A 52 -1.59 5.60 10.57
CA VAL A 52 -2.30 6.17 11.73
C VAL A 52 -1.33 6.44 12.89
N LEU A 53 -0.45 5.49 13.21
CA LEU A 53 0.53 5.64 14.28
C LEU A 53 1.53 6.77 13.96
N LEU A 54 2.00 6.85 12.71
CA LEU A 54 2.93 7.88 12.26
C LEU A 54 2.34 9.29 12.36
N ILE A 55 1.08 9.47 11.95
CA ILE A 55 0.39 10.75 12.05
C ILE A 55 0.18 11.14 13.53
N ARG A 56 -0.13 10.16 14.38
CA ARG A 56 -0.32 10.39 15.83
C ARG A 56 0.99 10.76 16.52
N SER A 57 2.10 10.10 16.18
CA SER A 57 3.42 10.38 16.77
C SER A 57 4.10 11.63 16.22
N SER A 58 3.67 12.13 15.05
CA SER A 58 4.32 13.24 14.34
C SER A 58 3.51 14.55 14.37
N ARG A 59 2.88 14.88 15.51
CA ARG A 59 2.04 16.09 15.64
C ARG A 59 2.75 17.38 15.23
N GLU A 60 4.00 17.55 15.64
CA GLU A 60 4.80 18.77 15.41
C GLU A 60 5.50 18.82 14.05
N ARG A 61 5.52 17.70 13.30
CA ARG A 61 6.20 17.65 12.01
C ARG A 61 5.38 18.30 10.90
N PRO A 62 6.03 18.89 9.89
CA PRO A 62 5.36 19.42 8.70
C PRO A 62 4.45 18.37 8.07
N VAL A 63 3.30 18.79 7.56
CA VAL A 63 2.32 17.89 6.93
C VAL A 63 2.93 17.16 5.73
N ALA A 64 3.74 17.86 4.93
CA ALA A 64 4.41 17.28 3.76
C ALA A 64 5.37 16.13 4.13
N ASP A 65 6.21 16.28 5.16
CA ASP A 65 7.13 15.21 5.61
C ASP A 65 6.37 13.96 6.04
N VAL A 66 5.27 14.13 6.79
CA VAL A 66 4.44 13.00 7.22
C VAL A 66 3.75 12.32 6.04
N LEU A 67 3.25 13.09 5.07
CA LEU A 67 2.65 12.52 3.86
C LEU A 67 3.67 11.72 3.05
N VAL A 68 4.86 12.26 2.78
CA VAL A 68 5.92 11.55 2.02
C VAL A 68 6.21 10.20 2.64
N ARG A 69 6.32 10.12 3.97
CA ARG A 69 6.54 8.85 4.68
C ARG A 69 5.34 7.90 4.56
N CYS A 70 4.11 8.40 4.70
CA CYS A 70 2.90 7.59 4.54
C CYS A 70 2.79 6.97 3.14
N TYR A 71 3.09 7.74 2.09
CA TYR A 71 3.13 7.24 0.71
C TYR A 71 4.32 6.31 0.48
N GLY A 72 5.47 6.57 1.12
CA GLY A 72 6.62 5.68 1.10
C GLY A 72 6.30 4.28 1.61
N PHE A 73 5.61 4.18 2.76
CA PHE A 73 5.15 2.88 3.28
C PHE A 73 4.12 2.21 2.37
N ALA A 74 3.14 2.97 1.88
CA ALA A 74 2.11 2.45 0.98
C ALA A 74 2.66 1.95 -0.36
N ALA A 75 3.79 2.50 -0.83
CA ALA A 75 4.44 2.12 -2.08
C ALA A 75 5.21 0.79 -2.02
N ILE A 76 5.51 0.28 -0.81
CA ILE A 76 6.27 -0.97 -0.64
C ILE A 76 5.51 -2.16 -1.26
N ALA A 77 4.22 -2.30 -0.95
CA ALA A 77 3.44 -3.44 -1.43
C ALA A 77 3.26 -3.42 -2.96
N PRO A 78 2.86 -2.29 -3.58
CA PRO A 78 2.83 -2.14 -5.04
C PRO A 78 4.18 -2.45 -5.70
N ALA A 79 5.29 -1.95 -5.13
CA ALA A 79 6.62 -2.22 -5.66
C ALA A 79 6.96 -3.71 -5.61
N LEU A 80 6.65 -4.40 -4.50
CA LEU A 80 6.85 -5.85 -4.39
C LEU A 80 5.98 -6.61 -5.40
N THR A 81 4.71 -6.23 -5.58
CA THR A 81 3.83 -6.88 -6.54
C THR A 81 4.29 -6.70 -7.99
N ILE A 82 4.79 -5.52 -8.34
CA ILE A 82 5.35 -5.24 -9.67
C ILE A 82 6.66 -6.01 -9.86
N LEU A 83 7.51 -6.07 -8.83
CA LEU A 83 8.75 -6.84 -8.86
C LEU A 83 8.48 -8.32 -9.14
N MET A 84 7.44 -8.89 -8.51
CA MET A 84 7.02 -10.27 -8.77
C MET A 84 6.53 -10.50 -10.21
N MET A 85 6.08 -9.47 -10.93
CA MET A 85 5.72 -9.59 -12.35
C MET A 85 6.95 -9.64 -13.26
N LEU A 86 8.13 -9.24 -12.78
CA LEU A 86 9.37 -9.19 -13.56
C LEU A 86 10.20 -10.49 -13.50
N PHE A 87 9.83 -11.42 -12.62
CA PHE A 87 10.51 -12.71 -12.41
C PHE A 87 9.56 -13.87 -12.71
#